data_AF-A0A0F9GYC8-F1
#
_entry.id   AF-A0A0F9GYC8-F1
#
_cell.length_a   1.000
_cell.length_b   1.000
_cell.length_c   1.000
_cell.angle_alpha   90.00
_cell.angle_beta   90.00
_cell.angle_gamma   90.00
#
_symmetry.space_group_name_H-M   'P 1'
#
loop_
_entity.id
_entity.type
_entity.pdbx_description
1 polymer ?
#
loop_
_entity_poly.entity_id
_entity_poly.type
_entity_poly.pdbx_seq_one_letter_code
_entity_poly.pdbx_strand_id
1 'polypeptide(L)'
;MTQYLNPTTMTKEEFLAKHGTRIDENALSGFATEDRSVNCVVVLVDNGMFRAAGIMDGERDLQDFMDPSDMRPRSFYLVKTAAINAEGGVDGYVVK
;
A
#
# COMPACT_ATOMS: atom_id res chain seq x y z
N MET A 1 8.60 -7.83 -6.47
CA MET A 1 9.52 -6.84 -5.85
C MET A 1 8.60 -5.90 -5.11
N THR A 2 8.63 -5.90 -3.78
CA THR A 2 7.67 -5.11 -3.00
C THR A 2 8.06 -3.63 -3.10
N GLN A 3 7.18 -2.81 -3.67
CA GLN A 3 7.39 -1.37 -3.79
C GLN A 3 6.92 -0.68 -2.50
N TYR A 4 7.58 0.40 -2.10
CA TYR A 4 7.20 1.15 -0.91
C TYR A 4 6.77 2.56 -1.28
N LEU A 5 5.68 2.99 -0.68
CA LEU A 5 5.24 4.38 -0.75
C LEU A 5 6.20 5.23 0.11
N ASN A 6 6.83 6.21 -0.49
CA ASN A 6 7.76 7.12 0.20
C ASN A 6 7.59 8.57 -0.28
N PRO A 7 6.47 9.24 0.05
CA PRO A 7 6.20 10.60 -0.38
C PRO A 7 7.31 11.54 0.09
N THR A 8 7.72 12.49 -0.76
CA THR A 8 8.84 13.40 -0.46
C THR A 8 8.41 14.69 0.25
N THR A 9 7.12 15.03 0.18
CA THR A 9 6.56 16.29 0.70
C THR A 9 5.69 16.09 1.94
N MET A 10 5.31 14.86 2.28
CA MET A 10 4.42 14.53 3.39
C MET A 10 4.74 13.14 3.96
N THR A 11 4.13 12.80 5.10
CA THR A 11 4.23 11.46 5.68
C THR A 11 3.40 10.43 4.91
N LYS A 12 3.70 9.14 5.10
CA LYS A 12 2.96 8.04 4.47
C LYS A 12 1.50 8.04 4.93
N GLU A 13 1.28 8.35 6.20
CA GLU A 13 -0.04 8.43 6.82
C GLU A 13 -0.86 9.60 6.30
N GLU A 14 -0.24 10.78 6.15
CA GLU A 14 -0.90 11.93 5.52
C GLU A 14 -1.27 11.66 4.07
N PHE A 15 -0.37 11.04 3.31
CA PHE A 15 -0.65 10.63 1.94
C PHE A 15 -1.82 9.66 1.89
N LEU A 16 -1.83 8.62 2.74
CA LEU A 16 -2.91 7.64 2.79
C LEU A 16 -4.22 8.23 3.29
N ALA A 17 -4.19 9.20 4.20
CA ALA A 17 -5.38 9.91 4.65
C ALA A 17 -5.97 10.81 3.55
N LYS A 18 -5.11 11.39 2.70
CA LYS A 18 -5.51 12.32 1.63
C LYS A 18 -5.96 11.60 0.35
N HIS A 19 -5.25 10.54 -0.05
CA HIS A 19 -5.43 9.87 -1.35
C HIS A 19 -5.95 8.43 -1.23
N GLY A 20 -5.89 7.84 -0.04
CA GLY A 20 -6.32 6.47 0.21
C GLY A 20 -7.71 6.39 0.82
N THR A 21 -8.42 5.33 0.46
CA THR A 21 -9.65 4.91 1.12
C THR A 21 -9.30 3.70 1.99
N ARG A 22 -9.48 3.82 3.31
CA ARG A 22 -9.26 2.68 4.22
C ARG A 22 -10.25 1.56 3.89
N ILE A 23 -9.75 0.33 3.80
CA ILE A 23 -10.56 -0.87 3.55
C ILE A 23 -10.33 -1.90 4.66
N ASP A 24 -11.35 -2.69 4.93
CA ASP A 24 -11.24 -3.83 5.84
C ASP A 24 -10.43 -4.95 5.21
N GLU A 25 -9.69 -5.69 6.03
CA GLU A 25 -8.89 -6.84 5.58
C GLU A 25 -9.74 -7.89 4.85
N ASN A 26 -10.98 -8.12 5.31
CA ASN A 26 -11.92 -9.04 4.65
C ASN A 26 -12.28 -8.61 3.22
N ALA A 27 -12.23 -7.31 2.92
CA ALA A 27 -12.54 -6.78 1.60
C ALA A 27 -11.40 -6.99 0.60
N LEU A 28 -10.18 -7.33 1.05
CA LEU A 28 -9.01 -7.53 0.18
C LEU A 28 -9.21 -8.62 -0.86
N SER A 29 -9.93 -9.68 -0.51
CA SER A 29 -10.25 -10.79 -1.42
C SER A 29 -11.07 -10.37 -2.65
N GLY A 30 -11.72 -9.19 -2.60
CA GLY A 30 -12.48 -8.63 -3.72
C GLY A 30 -11.68 -7.73 -4.65
N PHE A 31 -10.41 -7.43 -4.35
CA PHE A 31 -9.57 -6.55 -5.17
C PHE A 31 -8.50 -7.34 -5.91
N ALA A 32 -8.42 -7.15 -7.22
CA ALA A 32 -7.33 -7.70 -8.04
C ALA A 32 -6.04 -6.93 -7.73
N THR A 33 -5.19 -7.46 -6.84
CA THR A 33 -3.90 -6.85 -6.47
C THR A 33 -2.89 -6.82 -7.60
N GLU A 34 -3.13 -7.58 -8.68
CA GLU A 34 -2.32 -7.58 -9.90
C GLU A 34 -2.71 -6.43 -10.86
N ASP A 35 -3.96 -5.99 -10.84
CA ASP A 35 -4.44 -4.91 -11.71
C ASP A 35 -4.25 -3.55 -11.04
N ARG A 36 -3.11 -2.94 -11.34
CA ARG A 36 -2.73 -1.60 -10.88
C ARG A 36 -3.07 -0.50 -11.87
N SER A 37 -3.88 -0.75 -12.89
CA SER A 37 -4.19 0.25 -13.92
C SER A 37 -4.89 1.49 -13.35
N VAL A 38 -5.77 1.30 -12.35
CA VAL A 38 -6.58 2.37 -11.75
C VAL A 38 -6.27 2.56 -10.27
N ASN A 39 -6.23 1.47 -9.51
CA ASN A 39 -6.00 1.50 -8.07
C ASN A 39 -4.92 0.49 -7.66
N CYS A 40 -4.24 0.77 -6.56
CA CYS A 40 -3.33 -0.14 -5.89
C CYS A 40 -3.77 -0.32 -4.44
N VAL A 41 -3.59 -1.53 -3.93
CA VAL A 41 -3.71 -1.79 -2.50
C VAL A 41 -2.38 -1.40 -1.83
N VAL A 42 -2.48 -0.61 -0.76
CA VAL A 42 -1.35 -0.20 0.06
C VAL A 42 -1.59 -0.67 1.49
N VAL A 43 -0.61 -1.33 2.09
CA VAL A 43 -0.62 -1.69 3.51
C VAL A 43 0.27 -0.73 4.28
N LEU A 44 -0.25 -0.16 5.36
CA LEU A 44 0.51 0.55 6.35
C LEU A 44 0.78 -0.39 7.52
N VAL A 45 2.04 -0.75 7.73
CA VAL A 45 2.50 -1.61 8.83
C VAL A 45 3.19 -0.76 9.88
N ASP A 46 2.81 -0.95 11.14
CA ASP A 46 3.46 -0.32 12.29
C ASP A 46 4.64 -1.19 12.79
N ASN A 47 5.87 -0.74 12.53
CA ASN A 47 7.11 -1.39 13.00
C ASN A 47 7.61 -0.79 14.33
N GLY A 48 6.75 -0.11 15.08
CA GLY A 48 7.09 0.53 16.35
C GLY A 48 7.80 1.86 16.15
N MET A 49 9.12 1.84 15.90
CA MET A 49 9.91 3.08 15.73
C MET A 49 9.62 3.82 14.41
N PHE A 50 9.02 3.14 13.45
CA PHE A 50 8.62 3.71 12.16
C PHE A 50 7.44 2.93 11.57
N ARG A 51 6.76 3.54 10.60
CA ARG A 51 5.72 2.88 9.81
C ARG A 51 6.19 2.67 8.38
N ALA A 52 5.90 1.49 7.84
CA ALA A 52 6.20 1.13 6.47
C ALA A 52 4.91 1.09 5.66
N ALA A 53 4.91 1.66 4.46
CA ALA A 53 3.77 1.62 3.56
C ALA A 53 4.14 0.80 2.32
N GLY A 54 3.70 -0.46 2.26
CA GLY A 54 3.98 -1.38 1.14
C GLY A 54 2.87 -1.30 0.10
N ILE A 55 3.24 -1.18 -1.17
CA ILE A 55 2.33 -1.22 -2.32
C ILE A 55 2.30 -2.67 -2.80
N MET A 56 1.11 -3.27 -2.81
CA MET A 56 0.91 -4.64 -3.24
C MET A 56 1.15 -4.76 -4.76
N ASP A 57 2.01 -5.70 -5.15
CA ASP A 57 2.29 -6.07 -6.53
C ASP A 57 1.95 -7.55 -6.75
N GLY A 58 0.66 -7.86 -6.64
CA GLY A 58 0.10 -9.20 -6.81
C GLY A 58 -0.10 -9.99 -5.51
N GLU A 59 -0.61 -11.21 -5.67
CA GLU A 59 -1.08 -12.05 -4.55
C GLU A 59 0.03 -12.42 -3.57
N ARG A 60 1.28 -12.50 -4.04
CA ARG A 60 2.42 -12.88 -3.20
C ARG A 60 2.69 -11.83 -2.11
N ASP A 61 2.69 -10.55 -2.46
CA ASP A 61 2.89 -9.49 -1.47
C ASP A 61 1.73 -9.51 -0.46
N LEU A 62 0.49 -9.72 -0.94
CA LEU A 62 -0.67 -9.83 -0.05
C LEU A 62 -0.52 -10.98 0.94
N GLN A 63 -0.06 -12.16 0.50
CA GLN A 63 0.21 -13.30 1.38
C GLN A 63 1.27 -12.98 2.43
N ASP A 64 2.39 -12.35 2.03
CA ASP A 64 3.46 -11.96 2.95
C ASP A 64 2.96 -10.96 4.01
N PHE A 65 2.11 -10.01 3.61
CA PHE A 65 1.52 -9.02 4.52
C PHE A 65 0.29 -9.53 5.29
N MET A 66 -0.22 -10.71 4.98
CA MET A 66 -1.29 -11.39 5.72
C MET A 66 -0.76 -12.58 6.55
N ASP A 67 0.56 -12.77 6.63
CA ASP A 67 1.16 -13.84 7.44
C ASP A 67 0.63 -13.73 8.89
N PRO A 68 -0.06 -14.75 9.42
CA PRO A 68 -0.58 -14.75 10.78
C PRO A 68 0.53 -14.76 11.84
N SER A 69 1.76 -15.12 11.47
CA SER A 69 2.94 -15.05 12.34
C SER A 69 3.42 -13.62 12.53
N ASP A 70 3.07 -12.72 11.60
CA ASP A 70 3.36 -11.30 11.70
C ASP A 70 2.28 -10.59 12.54
N MET A 71 2.61 -10.33 13.80
CA MET A 71 1.74 -9.70 14.78
C MET A 71 1.74 -8.17 14.70
N ARG A 72 2.46 -7.57 13.74
CA ARG A 72 2.54 -6.12 13.62
C ARG A 72 1.19 -5.54 13.23
N PRO A 73 0.72 -4.45 13.88
CA PRO A 73 -0.51 -3.78 13.50
C PRO A 73 -0.43 -3.30 12.04
N ARG A 74 -1.45 -3.63 11.25
CA ARG A 74 -1.55 -3.26 9.83
C ARG A 74 -2.88 -2.61 9.50
N SER A 75 -2.87 -1.76 8.49
CA SER A 75 -4.07 -1.14 7.94
C SER A 75 -3.98 -1.10 6.43
N PHE A 76 -5.07 -1.45 5.76
CA PHE A 76 -5.13 -1.54 4.31
C PHE A 76 -5.86 -0.34 3.72
N TYR A 77 -5.36 0.14 2.58
CA TYR A 77 -5.87 1.29 1.88
C TYR A 77 -5.94 0.98 0.39
N LEU A 78 -7.01 1.44 -0.26
CA LEU A 78 -7.08 1.50 -1.71
C LEU A 78 -6.71 2.90 -2.17
N VAL A 79 -5.69 3.00 -3.03
CA VAL A 79 -5.17 4.29 -3.49
C VAL A 79 -5.16 4.31 -5.01
N LYS A 80 -5.51 5.44 -5.63
CA LYS A 80 -5.38 5.59 -7.10
C LYS A 80 -3.92 5.51 -7.53
N THR A 81 -3.62 4.70 -8.54
CA THR A 81 -2.27 4.55 -9.11
C THR A 81 -1.69 5.88 -9.55
N ALA A 82 -2.52 6.74 -10.15
CA ALA A 82 -2.11 8.07 -10.58
C ALA A 82 -1.60 8.96 -9.41
N ALA A 83 -2.20 8.85 -8.22
CA ALA A 83 -1.75 9.58 -7.05
C ALA A 83 -0.40 9.04 -6.54
N ILE A 84 -0.21 7.72 -6.57
CA ILE A 84 1.06 7.10 -6.18
C ILE A 84 2.18 7.53 -7.14
N ASN A 85 1.93 7.53 -8.45
CA ASN A 85 2.92 7.97 -9.43
C ASN A 85 3.24 9.47 -9.35
N ALA A 86 2.27 10.30 -8.96
CA ALA A 86 2.46 11.75 -8.89
C ALA A 86 3.13 12.21 -7.59
N GLU A 87 2.71 11.66 -6.45
CA GLU A 87 3.06 12.16 -5.11
C GLU A 87 3.58 11.05 -4.17
N GLY A 88 3.52 9.77 -4.58
CA GLY A 88 3.84 8.63 -3.72
C GLY A 88 5.34 8.34 -3.55
N GLY A 89 6.20 9.02 -4.32
CA GLY A 89 7.67 8.93 -4.17
C GLY A 89 8.24 7.51 -4.26
N VAL A 90 7.61 6.67 -5.07
CA VAL A 90 8.09 5.33 -5.43
C VAL A 90 9.38 5.43 -6.25
N ASP A 91 10.34 4.52 -6.01
CA ASP A 91 11.58 4.37 -6.79
C ASP A 91 11.28 3.78 -8.18
N GLY A 92 10.45 4.47 -8.98
CA GLY A 92 9.95 4.05 -10.29
C GLY A 92 8.47 4.38 -10.50
N TYR A 93 7.93 4.10 -11.69
CA TYR A 93 6.48 4.15 -11.91
C TYR A 93 5.85 2.81 -11.51
N VAL A 94 4.72 2.85 -10.79
CA VAL A 94 3.97 1.64 -10.39
C VAL A 94 3.41 0.90 -11.62
N VAL A 95 3.21 1.62 -12.73
CA VAL A 95 2.81 1.07 -14.03
C VAL A 95 3.64 1.76 -15.11
N LYS A 96 4.28 0.98 -15.99
CA LYS A 96 4.87 1.48 -17.25
C LYS A 96 3.83 1.46 -18.35
#